data_AF-A0AAD8HPM0-F1
#
_entry.id   AF-A0AAD8HPM0-F1
#
_cell.length_a   1.000
_cell.length_b   1.000
_cell.length_c   1.000
_cell.angle_alpha   90.00
_cell.angle_beta   90.00
_cell.angle_gamma   90.00
#
_symmetry.space_group_name_H-M   'P 1'
#
loop_
_entity.id
_entity.type
_entity.pdbx_description
1 polymer ?
#
loop_
_entity_poly.entity_id
_entity_poly.type
_entity_poly.pdbx_seq_one_letter_code
_entity_poly.pdbx_strand_id
1 'polypeptide(L)'
;MTNSLSSEVLARKPQRPLSLYSPKISICLLVTCVTLFVLFQIQSLPTALSPPASAPSSSTWNSLQKWKSMIISTALTLKNCTDQLDSLDSKLRESVTFLPLKDLRYAHAAQEGHTWFMSSMYDTNKKGEVQYQQFPSNSSKGRLLCIKGHDSHDGAWNSYALAWPEALPRNATLMKGLTFISNSHYNHDNLWHGLSAMVPFVAWRIKNECATPSRWILYHWGELRYKMGSWLKNLMEATYSGTINIQSFEGFGDDEPVCFEKAVVMRHDEGGMSGENIMQVYDLIRCKARLYCNVGWEDNIKGRIGMTLFMRTGARSFRNESEVVRIFTEECRKVEGCQIMVAHSDNLTFCEQVSVYSSLKQLKKILI
;
A
#
# COMPACT_ATOMS: atom_id res chain seq x y z
N MET A 1 -50.52 -18.60 -8.27
CA MET A 1 -51.14 -18.42 -6.94
C MET A 1 -50.13 -18.95 -5.93
N THR A 2 -49.55 -18.22 -4.99
CA THR A 2 -49.68 -16.85 -4.50
C THR A 2 -48.37 -16.50 -3.79
N ASN A 3 -47.96 -15.25 -3.94
CA ASN A 3 -46.78 -14.62 -3.34
C ASN A 3 -46.80 -14.61 -1.81
N SER A 4 -45.62 -14.57 -1.19
CA SER A 4 -45.32 -13.53 -0.20
C SER A 4 -43.82 -13.25 -0.12
N LEU A 5 -43.43 -12.05 -0.57
CA LEU A 5 -42.21 -11.37 -0.14
C LEU A 5 -42.29 -11.13 1.38
N SER A 6 -41.18 -11.30 2.09
CA SER A 6 -40.90 -10.52 3.30
C SER A 6 -39.44 -10.09 3.27
N SER A 7 -39.24 -8.78 3.33
CA SER A 7 -37.96 -8.12 3.24
C SER A 7 -37.31 -8.11 4.63
N GLU A 8 -36.13 -8.71 4.78
CA GLU A 8 -35.30 -8.39 5.95
C GLU A 8 -34.63 -7.03 5.72
N VAL A 9 -35.29 -6.02 6.27
CA VAL A 9 -34.78 -4.66 6.43
C VAL A 9 -33.48 -4.73 7.21
N LEU A 10 -32.39 -4.39 6.54
CA LEU A 10 -31.10 -4.07 7.13
C LEU A 10 -31.31 -3.07 8.27
N ALA A 11 -31.16 -3.53 9.51
CA ALA A 11 -31.05 -2.64 10.65
C ALA A 11 -29.76 -1.82 10.49
N ARG A 12 -29.89 -0.57 10.04
CA ARG A 12 -28.83 0.44 10.13
C ARG A 12 -28.43 0.55 11.60
N LYS A 13 -27.21 0.12 11.88
CA LYS A 13 -26.49 0.46 13.11
C LYS A 13 -26.56 1.99 13.26
N PRO A 14 -26.94 2.55 14.42
CA PRO A 14 -26.97 4.00 14.59
C PRO A 14 -25.56 4.53 14.34
N GLN A 15 -25.44 5.44 13.36
CA GLN A 15 -24.26 6.29 13.24
C GLN A 15 -24.09 6.96 14.60
N ARG A 16 -23.04 6.60 15.32
CA ARG A 16 -22.60 7.39 16.47
C ARG A 16 -22.39 8.81 15.96
N PRO A 17 -22.95 9.83 16.62
CA PRO A 17 -22.65 11.20 16.24
C PRO A 17 -21.12 11.36 16.25
N LEU A 18 -20.59 12.02 15.21
CA LEU A 18 -19.21 12.47 15.17
C LEU A 18 -18.90 13.11 16.53
N SER A 19 -18.09 12.43 17.32
CA SER A 19 -17.59 12.96 18.58
C SER A 19 -16.63 14.09 18.22
N LEU A 20 -17.18 15.30 18.07
CA LEU A 20 -16.45 16.55 17.93
C LEU A 20 -15.71 16.94 19.23
N TYR A 21 -15.87 16.15 20.30
CA TYR A 21 -15.14 16.33 21.54
C TYR A 21 -13.76 15.67 21.47
N SER A 22 -12.82 16.38 20.83
CA SER A 22 -11.41 16.24 21.18
C SER A 22 -11.10 17.28 22.26
N PRO A 23 -10.52 16.90 23.42
CA PRO A 23 -10.10 17.88 24.44
C PRO A 23 -9.16 18.95 23.85
N LYS A 24 -8.41 18.62 22.78
CA LYS A 24 -7.58 19.58 22.05
C LYS A 24 -8.41 20.67 21.32
N ILE A 25 -9.53 20.29 20.70
CA ILE A 25 -10.45 21.24 20.02
C ILE A 25 -11.15 22.11 21.06
N SER A 26 -11.55 21.53 22.20
CA SER A 26 -12.15 22.28 23.31
C SER A 26 -11.19 23.31 23.90
N ILE A 27 -9.90 22.95 24.06
CA ILE A 27 -8.88 23.88 24.56
C ILE A 27 -8.59 24.98 23.52
N CYS A 28 -8.45 24.63 22.23
CA CYS A 28 -8.28 25.64 21.18
C CYS A 28 -9.47 26.60 21.10
N LEU A 29 -10.70 26.10 21.12
CA LEU A 29 -11.91 26.94 21.14
C LEU A 29 -11.94 27.84 22.37
N LEU A 30 -11.57 27.32 23.55
CA LEU A 30 -11.54 28.10 24.78
C LEU A 30 -10.47 29.21 24.72
N VAL A 31 -9.28 28.92 24.20
CA VAL A 31 -8.23 29.92 23.96
C VAL A 31 -8.68 30.95 22.93
N THR A 32 -9.32 30.55 21.83
CA THR A 32 -9.84 31.46 20.81
C THR A 32 -10.96 32.35 21.38
N CYS A 33 -11.90 31.79 22.14
CA CYS A 33 -12.96 32.54 22.80
C CYS A 33 -12.41 33.53 23.82
N VAL A 34 -11.42 33.14 24.63
CA VAL A 34 -10.74 34.05 25.58
C VAL A 34 -10.02 35.16 24.83
N THR A 35 -9.33 34.84 23.73
CA THR A 35 -8.61 35.83 22.92
C THR A 35 -9.57 36.82 22.26
N LEU A 36 -10.67 36.35 21.68
CA LEU A 36 -11.71 37.19 21.09
C LEU A 36 -12.40 38.06 22.16
N PHE A 37 -12.69 37.51 23.34
CA PHE A 37 -13.26 38.27 24.45
C PHE A 37 -12.32 39.40 24.88
N VAL A 38 -11.02 39.14 25.00
CA VAL A 38 -10.01 40.17 25.31
C VAL A 38 -9.94 41.23 24.22
N LEU A 39 -9.95 40.85 22.94
CA LEU A 39 -9.95 41.81 21.82
C LEU A 39 -11.21 42.68 21.80
N PHE A 40 -12.38 42.11 22.12
CA PHE A 40 -13.65 42.83 22.19
C PHE A 40 -13.69 43.82 23.36
N GLN A 41 -13.06 43.47 24.49
CA GLN A 41 -12.89 44.37 25.65
C GLN A 41 -11.92 45.52 25.34
N ILE A 42 -10.90 45.30 24.49
CA ILE A 42 -9.98 46.36 24.05
C ILE A 42 -10.68 47.36 23.11
N GLN A 43 -11.56 46.89 22.21
CA GLN A 43 -12.32 47.75 21.29
C GLN A 43 -13.44 48.57 21.96
N SER A 44 -13.85 48.19 23.17
CA SER A 44 -14.88 48.91 23.94
C SER A 44 -14.31 50.01 24.86
N LEU A 45 -12.99 50.25 24.84
CA LEU A 45 -12.41 51.46 25.43
C LEU A 45 -12.71 52.67 24.52
N PRO A 46 -13.36 53.73 25.02
CA PRO A 46 -13.67 54.92 24.22
C PRO A 46 -12.40 55.59 23.67
N THR A 47 -12.35 55.79 22.36
CA THR A 47 -11.41 56.67 21.67
C THR A 47 -11.72 58.12 22.05
N ALA A 48 -11.08 58.65 23.10
CA ALA A 48 -11.13 60.07 23.41
C ALA A 48 -9.92 60.79 22.78
N LEU A 49 -10.17 61.50 21.68
CA LEU A 49 -9.29 62.57 21.16
C LEU A 49 -9.50 63.85 21.99
N SER A 50 -8.48 64.31 22.74
CA SER A 50 -8.02 65.72 22.91
C SER A 50 -7.10 65.91 24.17
N PRO A 51 -6.12 66.87 24.18
CA PRO A 51 -5.09 67.02 25.22
C PRO A 51 -5.29 68.27 26.12
N PRO A 52 -4.37 68.62 27.06
CA PRO A 52 -3.74 67.82 28.11
C PRO A 52 -3.89 68.50 29.50
N ALA A 53 -4.26 67.77 30.56
CA ALA A 53 -3.89 68.11 31.94
C ALA A 53 -4.39 67.04 32.91
N SER A 54 -3.69 66.94 34.03
CA SER A 54 -3.92 66.08 35.19
C SER A 54 -3.54 64.60 35.00
N ALA A 55 -2.63 64.18 35.88
CA ALA A 55 -2.00 62.87 35.93
C ALA A 55 -3.04 61.73 35.87
N PRO A 56 -2.72 60.60 35.21
CA PRO A 56 -3.61 59.46 35.20
C PRO A 56 -3.82 58.98 36.64
N SER A 57 -5.09 58.86 37.05
CA SER A 57 -5.43 58.30 38.36
C SER A 57 -4.74 56.94 38.54
N SER A 58 -4.14 56.73 39.72
CA SER A 58 -3.37 55.52 40.05
C SER A 58 -4.14 54.21 39.80
N SER A 59 -5.48 54.27 39.80
CA SER A 59 -6.37 53.12 39.56
C SER A 59 -6.31 52.57 38.13
N THR A 60 -6.20 53.42 37.11
CA THR A 60 -6.19 53.02 35.69
C THR A 60 -4.85 52.41 35.31
N TRP A 61 -3.76 52.94 35.89
CA TRP A 61 -2.40 52.42 35.69
C TRP A 61 -2.22 51.04 36.36
N ASN A 62 -2.78 50.85 37.56
CA ASN A 62 -2.76 49.56 38.25
C ASN A 62 -3.53 48.46 37.49
N SER A 63 -4.64 48.82 36.85
CA SER A 63 -5.40 47.90 35.99
C SER A 63 -4.59 47.50 34.75
N LEU A 64 -3.99 48.46 34.04
CA LEU A 64 -3.16 48.20 32.86
C LEU A 64 -1.94 47.32 33.17
N GLN A 65 -1.29 47.52 34.31
CA GLN A 65 -0.18 46.66 34.75
C GLN A 65 -0.63 45.24 35.10
N LYS A 66 -1.81 45.08 35.70
CA LYS A 66 -2.39 43.77 36.00
C LYS A 66 -2.71 42.98 34.72
N TRP A 67 -3.25 43.66 33.70
CA TRP A 67 -3.47 43.08 32.37
C TRP A 67 -2.17 42.72 31.66
N LYS A 68 -1.17 43.62 31.68
CA LYS A 68 0.17 43.35 31.12
C LYS A 68 0.83 42.13 31.78
N SER A 69 0.72 42.01 33.10
CA SER A 69 1.21 40.86 33.86
C SER A 69 0.50 39.55 33.49
N MET A 70 -0.83 39.57 33.34
CA MET A 70 -1.59 38.39 32.91
C MET A 70 -1.26 37.95 31.48
N ILE A 71 -1.09 38.90 30.54
CA ILE A 71 -0.66 38.58 29.17
C ILE A 71 0.73 37.96 29.16
N ILE A 72 1.68 38.53 29.91
CA ILE A 72 3.04 38.00 30.02
C ILE A 72 3.03 36.59 30.63
N SER A 73 2.26 36.37 31.71
CA SER A 73 2.13 35.06 32.35
C SER A 73 1.50 34.01 31.42
N THR A 74 0.48 34.40 30.66
CA THR A 74 -0.17 33.52 29.67
C THR A 74 0.78 33.19 28.52
N ALA A 75 1.52 34.18 28.01
CA ALA A 75 2.54 33.98 26.97
C ALA A 75 3.70 33.09 27.43
N LEU A 76 4.16 33.26 28.68
CA LEU A 76 5.18 32.39 29.30
C LEU A 76 4.68 30.95 29.47
N THR A 77 3.42 30.77 29.87
CA THR A 77 2.81 29.45 30.01
C THR A 77 2.67 28.76 28.66
N LEU A 78 2.23 29.50 27.62
CA LEU A 78 2.13 28.99 26.26
C LEU A 78 3.51 28.61 25.72
N LYS A 79 4.51 29.47 25.90
CA LYS A 79 5.90 29.18 25.52
C LYS A 79 6.43 27.92 26.21
N ASN A 80 6.22 27.79 27.52
CA ASN A 80 6.64 26.61 28.27
C ASN A 80 5.92 25.33 27.80
N CYS A 81 4.64 25.42 27.39
CA CYS A 81 3.92 24.31 26.78
C CYS A 81 4.50 23.93 25.41
N THR A 82 4.86 24.90 24.58
CA THR A 82 5.52 24.67 23.30
C THR A 82 6.90 24.03 23.50
N ASP A 83 7.72 24.56 24.41
CA ASP A 83 9.04 24.02 24.73
C ASP A 83 8.94 22.56 25.23
N GLN A 84 7.91 22.24 26.04
CA GLN A 84 7.64 20.87 26.48
C GLN A 84 7.20 19.95 25.33
N LEU A 85 6.38 20.46 24.40
CA LEU A 85 5.93 19.71 23.23
C LEU A 85 7.10 19.43 22.28
N ASP A 86 7.94 20.42 22.01
CA ASP A 86 9.15 20.28 21.20
C ASP A 86 10.13 19.29 21.84
N SER A 87 10.27 19.34 23.17
CA SER A 87 11.08 18.36 23.91
C SER A 87 10.52 16.94 23.81
N LEU A 88 9.19 16.79 23.89
CA LEU A 88 8.53 15.49 23.72
C LEU A 88 8.71 14.96 22.29
N ASP A 89 8.51 15.81 21.29
CA ASP A 89 8.73 15.44 19.88
C ASP A 89 10.18 15.03 19.64
N SER A 90 11.16 15.77 20.17
CA SER A 90 12.57 15.38 20.08
C SER A 90 12.84 14.01 20.69
N LYS A 91 12.29 13.74 21.88
CA LYS A 91 12.44 12.44 22.54
C LYS A 91 11.76 11.32 21.75
N LEU A 92 10.59 11.58 21.17
CA LEU A 92 9.89 10.62 20.32
C LEU A 92 10.72 10.29 19.07
N ARG A 93 11.31 11.31 18.43
CA ARG A 93 12.20 11.13 17.27
C ARG A 93 13.43 10.28 17.62
N GLU A 94 14.04 10.53 18.76
CA GLU A 94 15.23 9.79 19.25
C GLU A 94 14.88 8.37 19.70
N SER A 95 13.64 8.11 20.10
CA SER A 95 13.19 6.77 20.49
C SER A 95 12.92 5.82 19.32
N VAL A 96 12.93 6.32 18.07
CA VAL A 96 12.68 5.49 16.90
C VAL A 96 13.81 4.48 16.73
N THR A 97 13.47 3.20 16.91
CA THR A 97 14.41 2.09 16.79
C THR A 97 14.27 1.42 15.42
N PHE A 98 15.37 1.32 14.69
CA PHE A 98 15.45 0.58 13.43
C PHE A 98 15.77 -0.89 13.69
N LEU A 99 14.97 -1.78 13.10
CA LEU A 99 15.13 -3.23 13.14
C LEU A 99 15.49 -3.72 11.74
N PRO A 100 16.27 -4.81 11.59
CA PRO A 100 16.62 -5.34 10.27
C PRO A 100 15.34 -5.79 9.53
N LEU A 101 15.26 -5.48 8.23
CA LEU A 101 14.19 -5.98 7.38
C LEU A 101 14.25 -7.51 7.35
N LYS A 102 15.44 -8.10 7.17
CA LYS A 102 15.66 -9.55 7.25
C LYS A 102 16.15 -9.95 8.64
N ASP A 103 15.26 -10.51 9.45
CA ASP A 103 15.60 -11.06 10.75
C ASP A 103 16.22 -12.46 10.63
N LEU A 104 17.54 -12.53 10.82
CA LEU A 104 18.31 -13.77 10.68
C LEU A 104 17.91 -14.87 11.67
N ARG A 105 17.23 -14.54 12.77
CA ARG A 105 16.70 -15.54 13.71
C ARG A 105 15.65 -16.46 13.05
N TYR A 106 14.95 -15.94 12.04
CA TYR A 106 13.92 -16.67 11.29
C TYR A 106 14.38 -17.08 9.88
N ALA A 107 15.69 -17.04 9.61
CA ALA A 107 16.27 -17.40 8.30
C ALA A 107 15.83 -18.80 7.80
N HIS A 108 15.62 -19.74 8.71
CA HIS A 108 15.26 -21.12 8.43
C HIS A 108 13.76 -21.36 8.22
N ALA A 109 12.90 -20.37 8.53
CA ALA A 109 11.44 -20.47 8.47
C ALA A 109 10.85 -19.28 7.68
N ALA A 110 11.47 -18.95 6.54
CA ALA A 110 11.25 -17.75 5.74
C ALA A 110 9.78 -17.45 5.36
N GLN A 111 8.94 -18.48 5.30
CA GLN A 111 7.57 -18.43 4.79
C GLN A 111 6.53 -18.80 5.84
N GLU A 112 6.95 -19.19 7.04
CA GLU A 112 6.05 -19.72 8.06
C GLU A 112 5.74 -18.65 9.12
N GLY A 113 4.44 -18.42 9.37
CA GLY A 113 3.96 -17.57 10.46
C GLY A 113 4.61 -16.17 10.46
N HIS A 114 5.47 -15.90 11.44
CA HIS A 114 6.29 -14.70 11.49
C HIS A 114 7.43 -14.78 10.48
N THR A 115 7.21 -14.31 9.26
CA THR A 115 8.29 -14.26 8.26
C THR A 115 9.51 -13.49 8.80
N TRP A 116 10.69 -13.79 8.25
CA TRP A 116 11.89 -13.00 8.55
C TRP A 116 11.73 -11.51 8.21
N PHE A 117 10.78 -11.15 7.32
CA PHE A 117 10.69 -9.83 6.74
C PHE A 117 9.82 -8.96 7.63
N MET A 118 10.39 -7.98 8.32
CA MET A 118 9.67 -7.19 9.33
C MET A 118 9.07 -8.07 10.45
N SER A 119 9.87 -8.97 11.00
CA SER A 119 9.44 -10.02 11.95
C SER A 119 8.78 -9.51 13.25
N SER A 120 8.99 -8.25 13.65
CA SER A 120 8.43 -7.68 14.88
C SER A 120 6.94 -7.33 14.79
N MET A 121 6.36 -7.39 13.58
CA MET A 121 4.97 -7.04 13.31
C MET A 121 4.16 -8.25 12.88
N TYR A 122 2.90 -8.28 13.28
CA TYR A 122 1.92 -9.27 12.84
C TYR A 122 1.16 -8.77 11.62
N ASP A 123 0.80 -9.69 10.74
CA ASP A 123 -0.08 -9.39 9.61
C ASP A 123 -1.54 -9.32 10.06
N THR A 124 -2.31 -8.49 9.35
CA THR A 124 -3.76 -8.61 9.34
C THR A 124 -4.11 -9.92 8.68
N ASN A 125 -4.69 -10.84 9.45
CA ASN A 125 -5.06 -12.17 8.98
C ASN A 125 -6.56 -12.38 9.17
N LYS A 126 -7.29 -12.43 8.05
CA LYS A 126 -8.72 -12.81 8.02
C LYS A 126 -8.84 -14.05 7.15
N LYS A 127 -9.63 -15.03 7.62
CA LYS A 127 -9.78 -16.33 6.95
C LYS A 127 -10.18 -16.14 5.48
N GLY A 128 -9.39 -16.74 4.58
CA GLY A 128 -9.61 -16.71 3.14
C GLY A 128 -9.17 -15.42 2.45
N GLU A 129 -8.63 -14.45 3.19
CA GLU A 129 -8.14 -13.17 2.66
C GLU A 129 -6.62 -13.14 2.52
N VAL A 130 -6.14 -12.17 1.78
CA VAL A 130 -4.72 -11.84 1.72
C VAL A 130 -4.19 -11.40 3.09
N GLN A 131 -2.99 -11.86 3.44
CA GLN A 131 -2.26 -11.45 4.64
C GLN A 131 -1.39 -10.22 4.34
N TYR A 132 -1.58 -9.15 5.11
CA TYR A 132 -0.88 -7.88 4.87
C TYR A 132 -0.65 -7.05 6.13
N GLN A 133 0.32 -6.16 6.09
CA GLN A 133 0.48 -5.09 7.06
C GLN A 133 0.09 -3.76 6.44
N GLN A 134 -0.49 -2.87 7.24
CA GLN A 134 -0.89 -1.54 6.78
C GLN A 134 -0.42 -0.48 7.76
N PHE A 135 0.07 0.62 7.22
CA PHE A 135 0.59 1.76 7.95
C PHE A 135 0.03 3.06 7.36
N PRO A 136 -0.40 4.03 8.19
CA PRO A 136 -0.74 3.83 9.60
C PRO A 136 -1.95 2.89 9.78
N SER A 137 -2.03 2.22 10.92
CA SER A 137 -3.17 1.37 11.31
C SER A 137 -3.32 1.31 12.82
N ASN A 138 -4.40 0.70 13.31
CA ASN A 138 -4.57 0.42 14.73
C ASN A 138 -3.42 -0.45 15.28
N SER A 139 -2.95 -1.43 14.52
CA SER A 139 -1.82 -2.30 14.90
C SER A 139 -0.51 -1.51 14.99
N SER A 140 -0.29 -0.54 14.10
CA SER A 140 0.85 0.38 14.21
C SER A 140 0.62 1.51 15.22
N LYS A 141 -0.54 1.58 15.87
CA LYS A 141 -0.97 2.70 16.75
C LYS A 141 -0.91 4.06 16.05
N GLY A 142 -1.21 4.11 14.75
CA GLY A 142 -1.15 5.36 13.97
C GLY A 142 0.26 5.75 13.48
N ARG A 143 1.29 4.94 13.76
CA ARG A 143 2.65 5.20 13.29
C ARG A 143 2.83 4.85 11.82
N LEU A 144 3.66 5.64 11.14
CA LEU A 144 4.10 5.46 9.76
C LEU A 144 5.23 4.42 9.69
N LEU A 145 5.35 3.76 8.54
CA LEU A 145 6.48 2.89 8.23
C LEU A 145 7.62 3.75 7.68
N CYS A 146 8.82 3.57 8.24
CA CYS A 146 10.07 4.13 7.74
C CYS A 146 11.02 3.01 7.36
N ILE A 147 11.74 3.18 6.25
CA ILE A 147 12.76 2.25 5.75
C ILE A 147 14.09 3.00 5.68
N LYS A 148 15.18 2.31 5.98
CA LYS A 148 16.54 2.84 5.90
C LYS A 148 17.47 1.77 5.31
N GLY A 149 18.38 2.18 4.42
CA GLY A 149 19.23 1.29 3.62
C GLY A 149 18.60 0.88 2.29
N HIS A 150 19.45 0.63 1.30
CA HIS A 150 19.06 0.24 -0.06
C HIS A 150 19.95 -0.89 -0.63
N ASP A 151 20.40 -1.79 0.23
CA ASP A 151 21.24 -2.94 -0.10
C ASP A 151 20.47 -3.95 -0.97
N SER A 152 21.10 -4.41 -2.05
CA SER A 152 20.52 -5.34 -3.05
C SER A 152 21.11 -6.76 -3.01
N HIS A 153 21.98 -7.04 -2.03
CA HIS A 153 22.73 -8.29 -1.87
C HIS A 153 22.53 -8.94 -0.50
N ASP A 154 22.38 -8.16 0.58
CA ASP A 154 22.09 -8.66 1.92
C ASP A 154 20.97 -7.86 2.58
N GLY A 155 19.78 -8.46 2.63
CA GLY A 155 18.59 -7.85 3.22
C GLY A 155 18.68 -7.55 4.72
N ALA A 156 19.70 -8.06 5.43
CA ALA A 156 19.94 -7.71 6.83
C ALA A 156 20.52 -6.29 7.00
N TRP A 157 21.09 -5.71 5.94
CA TRP A 157 21.61 -4.34 5.91
C TRP A 157 20.52 -3.30 5.66
N ASN A 158 19.35 -3.74 5.21
CA ASN A 158 18.17 -2.90 5.14
C ASN A 158 17.40 -2.98 6.46
N SER A 159 16.79 -1.88 6.87
CA SER A 159 16.10 -1.78 8.16
C SER A 159 14.77 -1.03 8.05
N TYR A 160 13.89 -1.25 9.02
CA TYR A 160 12.62 -0.57 9.14
C TYR A 160 12.38 -0.07 10.56
N ALA A 161 11.57 0.96 10.69
CA ALA A 161 11.10 1.48 11.95
C ALA A 161 9.65 1.99 11.85
N LEU A 162 9.03 2.22 13.00
CA LEU A 162 7.73 2.88 13.10
C LEU A 162 7.89 4.22 13.80
N ALA A 163 7.42 5.29 13.16
CA ALA A 163 7.51 6.65 13.69
C ALA A 163 6.15 7.35 13.71
N TRP A 164 5.95 8.27 14.65
CA TRP A 164 4.75 9.11 14.65
C TRP A 164 4.82 10.14 13.51
N PRO A 165 3.70 10.47 12.85
CA PRO A 165 3.68 11.45 11.76
C PRO A 165 4.32 12.81 12.14
N GLU A 166 4.15 13.25 13.39
CA GLU A 166 4.66 14.51 13.91
C GLU A 166 6.14 14.44 14.35
N ALA A 167 6.63 13.21 14.60
CA ALA A 167 7.94 12.93 15.18
C ALA A 167 8.72 11.90 14.34
N LEU A 168 8.93 12.21 13.05
CA LEU A 168 9.76 11.39 12.15
C LEU A 168 11.25 11.41 12.55
N PRO A 169 12.02 10.34 12.25
CA PRO A 169 13.47 10.33 12.51
C PRO A 169 14.18 11.55 11.93
N ARG A 170 15.33 11.91 12.51
CA ARG A 170 16.14 13.01 11.99
C ARG A 170 16.53 12.73 10.53
N ASN A 171 16.49 13.76 9.69
CA ASN A 171 16.76 13.69 8.25
C ASN A 171 15.83 12.75 7.47
N ALA A 172 14.68 12.36 8.03
CA ALA A 172 13.75 11.50 7.32
C ALA A 172 13.00 12.24 6.21
N THR A 173 12.85 11.57 5.06
CA THR A 173 12.00 12.05 3.97
C THR A 173 10.62 11.40 4.04
N LEU A 174 9.55 12.21 4.04
CA LEU A 174 8.18 11.70 3.99
C LEU A 174 7.67 11.61 2.55
N MET A 175 7.40 10.39 2.10
CA MET A 175 6.83 10.08 0.79
C MET A 175 5.29 10.05 0.89
N LYS A 176 4.65 11.03 0.25
CA LYS A 176 3.18 11.14 0.20
C LYS A 176 2.53 10.08 -0.68
N GLY A 177 1.25 9.76 -0.45
CA GLY A 177 0.50 8.78 -1.21
C GLY A 177 0.68 7.33 -0.73
N LEU A 178 0.06 6.39 -1.45
CA LEU A 178 0.05 4.97 -1.12
C LEU A 178 1.29 4.26 -1.69
N THR A 179 2.03 3.58 -0.83
CA THR A 179 3.17 2.76 -1.20
C THR A 179 2.83 1.28 -1.04
N PHE A 180 3.05 0.49 -2.08
CA PHE A 180 2.99 -0.96 -2.00
C PHE A 180 4.39 -1.53 -1.81
N ILE A 181 4.54 -2.45 -0.86
CA ILE A 181 5.84 -3.03 -0.49
C ILE A 181 5.72 -4.55 -0.55
N SER A 182 6.33 -5.15 -1.56
CA SER A 182 6.37 -6.60 -1.73
C SER A 182 7.68 -7.13 -1.18
N ASN A 183 7.62 -8.11 -0.30
CA ASN A 183 8.74 -9.01 -0.05
C ASN A 183 8.33 -10.42 -0.46
N SER A 184 9.10 -11.06 -1.34
CA SER A 184 8.86 -12.46 -1.70
C SER A 184 10.10 -13.31 -1.44
N HIS A 185 9.88 -14.61 -1.18
CA HIS A 185 10.94 -15.60 -1.19
C HIS A 185 11.42 -15.91 -2.61
N TYR A 186 10.64 -15.51 -3.61
CA TYR A 186 10.98 -15.71 -5.00
C TYR A 186 11.26 -14.38 -5.69
N ASN A 187 11.98 -14.41 -6.81
CA ASN A 187 12.28 -13.20 -7.57
C ASN A 187 11.06 -12.69 -8.37
N HIS A 188 11.01 -11.38 -8.60
CA HIS A 188 9.98 -10.73 -9.43
C HIS A 188 10.25 -10.81 -10.93
N ASP A 189 11.37 -11.40 -11.34
CA ASP A 189 11.74 -11.59 -12.74
C ASP A 189 11.05 -12.81 -13.36
N ASN A 190 10.87 -13.88 -12.57
CA ASN A 190 10.14 -15.06 -13.03
C ASN A 190 8.63 -14.81 -13.06
N LEU A 191 8.01 -15.23 -14.15
CA LEU A 191 6.57 -15.08 -14.41
C LEU A 191 5.69 -15.55 -13.24
N TRP A 192 5.86 -16.81 -12.82
CA TRP A 192 4.97 -17.44 -11.83
C TRP A 192 5.22 -16.91 -10.43
N HIS A 193 6.50 -16.74 -10.09
CA HIS A 193 6.91 -16.21 -8.80
C HIS A 193 6.45 -14.76 -8.62
N GLY A 194 6.75 -13.91 -9.59
CA GLY A 194 6.36 -12.51 -9.57
C GLY A 194 4.83 -12.35 -9.57
N LEU A 195 4.10 -13.19 -10.32
CA LEU A 195 2.64 -13.18 -10.30
C LEU A 195 2.08 -13.50 -8.91
N SER A 196 2.59 -14.57 -8.28
CA SER A 196 2.22 -14.96 -6.91
C SER A 196 2.49 -13.85 -5.89
N ALA A 197 3.57 -13.09 -6.06
CA ALA A 197 3.90 -11.96 -5.19
C ALA A 197 3.00 -10.72 -5.41
N MET A 198 2.48 -10.50 -6.62
CA MET A 198 1.71 -9.29 -6.98
C MET A 198 0.18 -9.46 -6.85
N VAL A 199 -0.35 -10.68 -7.07
CA VAL A 199 -1.78 -11.02 -6.90
C VAL A 199 -2.37 -10.55 -5.55
N PRO A 200 -1.67 -10.70 -4.41
CA PRO A 200 -2.08 -10.16 -3.11
C PRO A 200 -2.49 -8.68 -3.12
N PHE A 201 -1.77 -7.82 -3.83
CA PHE A 201 -2.09 -6.41 -3.94
C PHE A 201 -3.37 -6.17 -4.74
N VAL A 202 -3.60 -6.98 -5.77
CA VAL A 202 -4.84 -6.94 -6.56
C VAL A 202 -6.04 -7.40 -5.70
N ALA A 203 -5.86 -8.43 -4.87
CA ALA A 203 -6.87 -8.85 -3.91
C ALA A 203 -7.19 -7.74 -2.90
N TRP A 204 -6.15 -7.11 -2.36
CA TRP A 204 -6.29 -6.03 -1.38
C TRP A 204 -7.03 -4.83 -1.96
N ARG A 205 -6.68 -4.36 -3.17
CA ARG A 205 -7.33 -3.18 -3.77
C ARG A 205 -8.81 -3.39 -4.07
N ILE A 206 -9.24 -4.60 -4.43
CA ILE A 206 -10.67 -4.90 -4.66
C ILE A 206 -11.50 -4.57 -3.41
N LYS A 207 -10.94 -4.80 -2.23
CA LYS A 207 -11.60 -4.55 -0.94
C LYS A 207 -11.36 -3.15 -0.39
N ASN A 208 -10.47 -2.39 -1.01
CA ASN A 208 -10.06 -1.06 -0.57
C ASN A 208 -10.31 -0.04 -1.68
N GLU A 209 -11.57 0.03 -2.15
CA GLU A 209 -12.05 1.07 -3.07
C GLU A 209 -11.23 1.21 -4.35
N CYS A 210 -10.72 0.07 -4.87
CA CYS A 210 -9.87 0.04 -6.06
C CYS A 210 -8.60 0.90 -5.96
N ALA A 211 -8.13 1.19 -4.75
CA ALA A 211 -7.00 2.06 -4.48
C ALA A 211 -5.76 1.72 -5.34
N THR A 212 -5.11 2.76 -5.81
CA THR A 212 -3.92 2.67 -6.67
C THR A 212 -2.69 3.19 -5.92
N PRO A 213 -1.56 2.47 -5.98
CA PRO A 213 -0.33 2.92 -5.35
C PRO A 213 0.30 4.05 -6.18
N SER A 214 0.91 5.01 -5.49
CA SER A 214 1.80 6.01 -6.09
C SER A 214 3.17 5.42 -6.42
N ARG A 215 3.57 4.34 -5.74
CA ARG A 215 4.85 3.65 -5.93
C ARG A 215 4.84 2.23 -5.37
N TRP A 216 5.77 1.43 -5.88
CA TRP A 216 6.05 0.07 -5.47
C TRP A 216 7.48 -0.01 -4.95
N ILE A 217 7.69 -0.79 -3.89
CA ILE A 217 9.01 -1.18 -3.41
C ILE A 217 9.05 -2.70 -3.45
N LEU A 218 10.10 -3.25 -4.04
CA LEU A 218 10.24 -4.68 -4.24
C LEU A 218 11.45 -5.18 -3.44
N TYR A 219 11.22 -6.22 -2.65
CA TYR A 219 12.24 -6.91 -1.89
C TYR A 219 12.22 -8.40 -2.24
N HIS A 220 13.41 -8.96 -2.40
CA HIS A 220 13.62 -10.40 -2.47
C HIS A 220 14.53 -10.76 -1.30
N TRP A 221 14.01 -11.50 -0.32
CA TRP A 221 14.75 -11.81 0.91
C TRP A 221 15.21 -10.57 1.72
N GLY A 222 14.44 -9.50 1.66
CA GLY A 222 14.81 -8.21 2.23
C GLY A 222 15.82 -7.40 1.41
N GLU A 223 16.32 -7.93 0.30
CA GLU A 223 17.24 -7.25 -0.62
C GLU A 223 16.43 -6.42 -1.63
N LEU A 224 16.81 -5.16 -1.81
CA LEU A 224 16.08 -4.23 -2.66
C LEU A 224 16.18 -4.65 -4.14
N ARG A 225 15.05 -4.56 -4.85
CA ARG A 225 14.94 -4.86 -6.28
C ARG A 225 14.40 -3.65 -7.03
N TYR A 226 15.10 -3.30 -8.10
CA TYR A 226 14.82 -2.12 -8.93
C TYR A 226 13.93 -2.41 -10.14
N LYS A 227 13.66 -3.69 -10.40
CA LYS A 227 12.91 -4.14 -11.57
C LYS A 227 12.05 -5.36 -11.25
N MET A 228 11.07 -5.57 -12.12
CA MET A 228 10.32 -6.81 -12.24
C MET A 228 10.39 -7.26 -13.70
N GLY A 229 10.11 -8.54 -13.95
CA GLY A 229 10.11 -9.09 -15.31
C GLY A 229 9.16 -8.33 -16.22
N SER A 230 9.55 -8.10 -17.48
CA SER A 230 8.79 -7.26 -18.43
C SER A 230 7.34 -7.73 -18.62
N TRP A 231 7.11 -9.04 -18.61
CA TRP A 231 5.75 -9.59 -18.69
C TRP A 231 4.91 -9.22 -17.47
N LEU A 232 5.47 -9.35 -16.25
CA LEU A 232 4.78 -9.00 -15.02
C LEU A 232 4.49 -7.50 -14.95
N LYS A 233 5.45 -6.67 -15.39
CA LYS A 233 5.27 -5.23 -15.50
C LYS A 233 4.07 -4.90 -16.37
N ASN A 234 4.01 -5.42 -17.60
CA ASN A 234 2.89 -5.18 -18.52
C ASN A 234 1.56 -5.65 -17.92
N LEU A 235 1.54 -6.80 -17.24
CA LEU A 235 0.34 -7.30 -16.57
C LEU A 235 -0.14 -6.36 -15.46
N MET A 236 0.78 -5.83 -14.65
CA MET A 236 0.43 -4.89 -13.59
C MET A 236 0.01 -3.54 -14.16
N GLU A 237 0.66 -3.04 -15.21
CA GLU A 237 0.23 -1.83 -15.90
C GLU A 237 -1.18 -1.97 -16.49
N ALA A 238 -1.51 -3.12 -17.08
CA ALA A 238 -2.86 -3.44 -17.52
C ALA A 238 -3.86 -3.47 -16.35
N THR A 239 -3.49 -4.12 -15.24
CA THR A 239 -4.35 -4.32 -14.06
C THR A 239 -4.67 -3.00 -13.35
N TYR A 240 -3.69 -2.13 -13.20
CA TYR A 240 -3.81 -0.83 -12.53
C TYR A 240 -4.14 0.33 -13.48
N SER A 241 -4.14 0.07 -14.79
CA SER A 241 -4.43 1.07 -15.83
C SER A 241 -3.50 2.29 -15.74
N GLY A 242 -2.22 2.05 -15.49
CA GLY A 242 -1.22 3.10 -15.30
C GLY A 242 0.19 2.52 -15.22
N THR A 243 1.20 3.38 -15.34
CA THR A 243 2.61 2.98 -15.28
C THR A 243 2.99 2.54 -13.87
N ILE A 244 3.83 1.50 -13.79
CA ILE A 244 4.33 1.00 -12.51
C ILE A 244 5.61 1.76 -12.16
N ASN A 245 5.56 2.54 -11.08
CA ASN A 245 6.71 3.24 -10.52
C ASN A 245 7.38 2.38 -9.44
N ILE A 246 8.54 1.80 -9.74
CA ILE A 246 9.36 1.04 -8.78
C ILE A 246 10.36 2.00 -8.14
N GLN A 247 10.28 2.17 -6.83
CA GLN A 247 11.15 3.05 -6.06
C GLN A 247 12.54 2.40 -5.91
N SER A 248 13.57 3.05 -6.45
CA SER A 248 14.96 2.61 -6.35
C SER A 248 15.72 3.17 -5.15
N PHE A 249 15.17 4.20 -4.50
CA PHE A 249 15.86 5.01 -3.48
C PHE A 249 17.18 5.65 -3.96
N GLU A 250 17.34 5.78 -5.27
CA GLU A 250 18.44 6.55 -5.85
C GLU A 250 18.39 8.01 -5.36
N GLY A 251 19.52 8.50 -4.86
CA GLY A 251 19.65 9.86 -4.30
C GLY A 251 19.40 9.97 -2.79
N PHE A 252 19.08 8.88 -2.09
CA PHE A 252 19.07 8.84 -0.62
C PHE A 252 20.36 8.23 -0.10
N GLY A 253 20.87 8.73 1.03
CA GLY A 253 21.98 8.08 1.73
C GLY A 253 21.55 6.80 2.46
N ASP A 254 22.48 5.86 2.67
CA ASP A 254 22.22 4.62 3.42
C ASP A 254 21.64 4.87 4.82
N ASP A 255 22.05 5.98 5.45
CA ASP A 255 21.60 6.40 6.77
C ASP A 255 20.37 7.31 6.78
N GLU A 256 19.83 7.69 5.62
CA GLU A 256 18.67 8.57 5.51
C GLU A 256 17.36 7.77 5.51
N PRO A 257 16.50 7.93 6.53
CA PRO A 257 15.24 7.19 6.56
C PRO A 257 14.22 7.76 5.56
N VAL A 258 13.51 6.87 4.88
CA VAL A 258 12.37 7.23 4.04
C VAL A 258 11.10 6.68 4.67
N CYS A 259 10.20 7.58 5.08
CA CYS A 259 8.93 7.27 5.71
C CYS A 259 7.77 7.42 4.72
N PHE A 260 6.72 6.62 4.87
CA PHE A 260 5.58 6.60 3.95
C PHE A 260 4.31 7.08 4.62
N GLU A 261 3.60 8.01 3.97
CA GLU A 261 2.29 8.48 4.44
C GLU A 261 1.29 7.33 4.57
N LYS A 262 1.27 6.43 3.57
CA LYS A 262 0.51 5.18 3.60
C LYS A 262 1.35 4.06 3.01
N ALA A 263 1.37 2.91 3.67
CA ALA A 263 2.05 1.72 3.16
C ALA A 263 1.20 0.46 3.37
N VAL A 264 1.26 -0.44 2.38
CA VAL A 264 0.73 -1.80 2.47
C VAL A 264 1.86 -2.77 2.15
N VAL A 265 2.13 -3.69 3.07
CA VAL A 265 3.22 -4.67 2.97
C VAL A 265 2.62 -6.06 2.77
N MET A 266 3.09 -6.77 1.74
CA MET A 266 2.75 -8.17 1.46
C MET A 266 4.02 -9.01 1.53
N ARG A 267 3.98 -10.09 2.31
CA ARG A 267 5.16 -10.94 2.58
C ARG A 267 4.91 -12.45 2.55
N HIS A 268 3.69 -12.85 2.15
CA HIS A 268 3.22 -14.23 2.14
C HIS A 268 2.76 -14.70 0.75
N ASP A 269 3.05 -13.93 -0.31
CA ASP A 269 2.49 -14.15 -1.65
C ASP A 269 0.97 -14.43 -1.56
N GLU A 270 0.42 -15.40 -2.30
CA GLU A 270 -1.01 -15.78 -2.25
C GLU A 270 -1.44 -16.46 -0.94
N GLY A 271 -0.54 -16.58 0.05
CA GLY A 271 -0.79 -17.18 1.36
C GLY A 271 -1.99 -16.57 2.09
N GLY A 272 -2.83 -17.44 2.66
CA GLY A 272 -4.06 -17.09 3.38
C GLY A 272 -5.29 -16.89 2.49
N MET A 273 -5.13 -16.67 1.18
CA MET A 273 -6.24 -16.49 0.26
C MET A 273 -6.97 -17.81 0.01
N SER A 274 -8.31 -17.76 0.03
CA SER A 274 -9.13 -18.91 -0.38
C SER A 274 -9.06 -19.12 -1.89
N GLY A 275 -9.28 -20.36 -2.34
CA GLY A 275 -9.32 -20.67 -3.78
C GLY A 275 -10.35 -19.83 -4.55
N GLU A 276 -11.49 -19.50 -3.93
CA GLU A 276 -12.49 -18.61 -4.52
C GLU A 276 -11.95 -17.18 -4.72
N ASN A 277 -11.31 -16.60 -3.70
CA ASN A 277 -10.73 -15.26 -3.80
C ASN A 277 -9.58 -15.22 -4.80
N ILE A 278 -8.76 -16.27 -4.86
CA ILE A 278 -7.73 -16.42 -5.89
C ILE A 278 -8.37 -16.38 -7.27
N MET A 279 -9.38 -17.22 -7.54
CA MET A 279 -10.07 -17.26 -8.83
C MET A 279 -10.65 -15.89 -9.22
N GLN A 280 -11.36 -15.21 -8.30
CA GLN A 280 -11.93 -13.89 -8.57
C GLN A 280 -10.87 -12.84 -8.95
N VAL A 281 -9.72 -12.86 -8.26
CA VAL A 281 -8.62 -11.93 -8.55
C VAL A 281 -7.99 -12.23 -9.91
N TYR A 282 -7.75 -13.50 -10.22
CA TYR A 282 -7.23 -13.91 -11.52
C TYR A 282 -8.20 -13.60 -12.66
N ASP A 283 -9.51 -13.74 -12.46
CA ASP A 283 -10.53 -13.36 -13.45
C ASP A 283 -10.47 -11.86 -13.75
N LEU A 284 -10.34 -11.02 -12.72
CA LEU A 284 -10.16 -9.58 -12.90
C LEU A 284 -8.86 -9.26 -13.66
N ILE A 285 -7.74 -9.88 -13.29
CA ILE A 285 -6.45 -9.69 -13.95
C ILE A 285 -6.55 -10.06 -15.43
N ARG A 286 -7.15 -11.21 -15.76
CA ARG A 286 -7.36 -11.64 -17.15
C ARG A 286 -8.27 -10.67 -17.91
N CYS A 287 -9.34 -10.19 -17.28
CA CYS A 287 -10.24 -9.19 -17.87
C CYS A 287 -9.48 -7.90 -18.21
N LYS A 288 -8.69 -7.38 -17.28
CA LYS A 288 -7.88 -6.16 -17.47
C LYS A 288 -6.81 -6.34 -18.55
N ALA A 289 -6.13 -7.48 -18.58
CA ALA A 289 -5.15 -7.80 -19.62
C ALA A 289 -5.79 -7.82 -21.02
N ARG A 290 -6.97 -8.45 -21.17
CA ARG A 290 -7.72 -8.45 -22.44
C ARG A 290 -8.08 -7.05 -22.91
N LEU A 291 -8.61 -6.22 -22.00
CA LEU A 291 -8.95 -4.83 -22.31
C LEU A 291 -7.71 -4.03 -22.73
N TYR A 292 -6.60 -4.16 -21.99
CA TYR A 292 -5.34 -3.48 -22.30
C TYR A 292 -4.79 -3.87 -23.68
N CYS A 293 -4.91 -5.15 -24.05
CA CYS A 293 -4.44 -5.67 -25.32
C CYS A 293 -5.46 -5.60 -26.46
N ASN A 294 -6.62 -4.96 -26.24
CA ASN A 294 -7.73 -4.90 -27.20
C ASN A 294 -8.13 -6.28 -27.76
N VAL A 295 -8.10 -7.30 -26.90
CA VAL A 295 -8.50 -8.67 -27.26
C VAL A 295 -10.00 -8.78 -27.06
N GLY A 296 -10.73 -8.83 -28.19
CA GLY A 296 -12.16 -9.04 -28.21
C GLY A 296 -12.54 -10.41 -27.65
N TRP A 297 -13.82 -10.57 -27.29
CA TRP A 297 -14.36 -11.90 -27.03
C TRP A 297 -14.56 -12.53 -28.39
N GLU A 298 -13.67 -13.43 -28.80
CA GLU A 298 -13.86 -14.15 -30.06
C GLU A 298 -15.21 -14.87 -30.02
N ASP A 299 -16.02 -14.60 -31.04
CA ASP A 299 -17.29 -15.26 -31.21
C ASP A 299 -17.06 -16.76 -31.29
N ASN A 300 -17.77 -17.42 -30.40
CA ASN A 300 -17.76 -18.83 -30.13
C ASN A 300 -18.05 -19.59 -31.45
N ILE A 301 -17.02 -19.99 -32.22
CA ILE A 301 -17.25 -20.87 -33.38
C ILE A 301 -17.69 -22.22 -32.80
N LYS A 302 -19.00 -22.41 -32.74
CA LYS A 302 -19.65 -23.64 -32.27
C LYS A 302 -19.04 -24.82 -33.03
N GLY A 303 -18.63 -25.86 -32.31
CA GLY A 303 -18.07 -27.08 -32.88
C GLY A 303 -16.55 -27.10 -33.11
N ARG A 304 -15.79 -26.05 -32.74
CA ARG A 304 -14.31 -26.10 -32.77
C ARG A 304 -13.69 -26.29 -31.38
N ILE A 305 -12.76 -27.23 -31.28
CA ILE A 305 -11.91 -27.49 -30.11
C ILE A 305 -10.51 -26.98 -30.46
N GLY A 306 -10.11 -25.83 -29.91
CA GLY A 306 -8.76 -25.31 -30.07
C GLY A 306 -7.83 -25.85 -28.99
N MET A 307 -6.70 -26.44 -29.38
CA MET A 307 -5.61 -26.84 -28.50
C MET A 307 -4.34 -26.05 -28.85
N THR A 308 -3.68 -25.48 -27.85
CA THR A 308 -2.41 -24.78 -28.04
C THR A 308 -1.28 -25.46 -27.28
N LEU A 309 -0.22 -25.83 -27.99
CA LEU A 309 1.03 -26.27 -27.40
C LEU A 309 1.94 -25.07 -27.19
N PHE A 310 2.13 -24.68 -25.92
CA PHE A 310 3.10 -23.66 -25.55
C PHE A 310 4.49 -24.28 -25.35
N MET A 311 5.33 -24.12 -26.36
CA MET A 311 6.71 -24.59 -26.36
C MET A 311 7.63 -23.56 -25.71
N ARG A 312 8.65 -24.07 -25.00
CA ARG A 312 9.71 -23.27 -24.39
C ARG A 312 11.01 -23.49 -25.14
N THR A 313 11.86 -22.48 -25.17
CA THR A 313 13.23 -22.62 -25.66
C THR A 313 14.23 -22.83 -24.51
N GLY A 314 15.44 -23.30 -24.84
CA GLY A 314 16.54 -23.43 -23.88
C GLY A 314 16.53 -24.72 -23.05
N ALA A 315 17.14 -24.69 -21.86
CA ALA A 315 17.46 -25.89 -21.07
C ALA A 315 16.26 -26.75 -20.63
N ARG A 316 15.03 -26.22 -20.73
CA ARG A 316 13.79 -26.93 -20.39
C ARG A 316 12.90 -27.18 -21.62
N SER A 317 13.44 -27.08 -22.83
CA SER A 317 12.71 -27.42 -24.06
C SER A 317 12.59 -28.93 -24.23
N PHE A 318 11.65 -29.36 -25.08
CA PHE A 318 11.60 -30.75 -25.50
C PHE A 318 12.85 -31.10 -26.32
N ARG A 319 13.44 -32.28 -26.07
CA ARG A 319 14.58 -32.79 -26.86
C ARG A 319 14.24 -32.96 -28.33
N ASN A 320 13.00 -33.36 -28.62
CA ASN A 320 12.49 -33.48 -29.98
C ASN A 320 11.09 -32.83 -30.04
N GLU A 321 11.07 -31.51 -30.24
CA GLU A 321 9.83 -30.74 -30.31
C GLU A 321 8.92 -31.19 -31.46
N SER A 322 9.50 -31.45 -32.65
CA SER A 322 8.76 -31.89 -33.83
C SER A 322 7.98 -33.18 -33.59
N GLU A 323 8.56 -34.12 -32.84
CA GLU A 323 7.89 -35.37 -32.49
C GLU A 323 6.72 -35.14 -31.52
N VAL A 324 6.88 -34.25 -30.54
CA VAL A 324 5.78 -33.87 -29.64
C VAL A 324 4.64 -33.24 -30.44
N VAL A 325 4.95 -32.29 -31.34
CA VAL A 325 3.95 -31.67 -32.21
C VAL A 325 3.24 -32.72 -33.06
N ARG A 326 3.98 -33.68 -33.64
CA ARG A 326 3.41 -34.78 -34.44
C ARG A 326 2.41 -35.59 -33.62
N ILE A 327 2.78 -36.05 -32.43
CA ILE A 327 1.93 -36.86 -31.55
C ILE A 327 0.62 -36.12 -31.24
N PHE A 328 0.70 -34.88 -30.77
CA PHE A 328 -0.50 -34.11 -30.41
C PHE A 328 -1.36 -33.76 -31.62
N THR A 329 -0.76 -33.55 -32.80
CA THR A 329 -1.50 -33.34 -34.05
C THR A 329 -2.28 -34.58 -34.45
N GLU A 330 -1.66 -35.76 -34.34
CA GLU A 330 -2.29 -37.05 -34.62
C GLU A 330 -3.45 -37.34 -33.66
N GLU A 331 -3.29 -37.07 -32.37
CA GLU A 331 -4.37 -37.22 -31.39
C GLU A 331 -5.51 -36.22 -31.63
N CYS A 332 -5.20 -34.95 -31.91
CA CYS A 332 -6.21 -33.94 -32.23
C CYS A 332 -7.05 -34.34 -33.44
N ARG A 333 -6.43 -34.92 -34.49
CA ARG A 333 -7.13 -35.39 -35.69
C ARG A 333 -8.20 -36.46 -35.43
N LYS A 334 -8.14 -37.17 -34.30
CA LYS A 334 -9.15 -38.18 -33.91
C LYS A 334 -10.43 -37.55 -33.34
N VAL A 335 -10.41 -36.26 -33.01
CA VAL A 335 -11.54 -35.54 -32.40
C VAL A 335 -12.12 -34.55 -33.42
N GLU A 336 -13.42 -34.68 -33.71
CA GLU A 336 -14.10 -33.79 -34.65
C GLU A 336 -14.01 -32.33 -34.21
N GLY A 337 -13.63 -31.46 -35.16
CA GLY A 337 -13.50 -30.02 -34.90
C GLY A 337 -12.25 -29.61 -34.12
N CYS A 338 -11.33 -30.54 -33.81
CA CYS A 338 -10.09 -30.22 -33.13
C CYS A 338 -9.09 -29.52 -34.06
N GLN A 339 -8.49 -28.43 -33.57
CA GLN A 339 -7.44 -27.66 -34.24
C GLN A 339 -6.29 -27.43 -33.28
N ILE A 340 -5.08 -27.74 -33.73
CA ILE A 340 -3.86 -27.54 -32.95
C ILE A 340 -3.12 -26.30 -33.41
N MET A 341 -2.62 -25.51 -32.46
CA MET A 341 -1.70 -24.40 -32.66
C MET A 341 -0.43 -24.67 -31.84
N VAL A 342 0.73 -24.40 -32.42
CA VAL A 342 2.00 -24.43 -31.68
C VAL A 342 2.46 -22.99 -31.52
N ALA A 343 2.80 -22.61 -30.30
CA ALA A 343 3.25 -21.27 -29.96
C ALA A 343 4.48 -21.35 -29.06
N HIS A 344 5.48 -20.53 -29.33
CA HIS A 344 6.68 -20.43 -28.49
C HIS A 344 6.54 -19.23 -27.57
N SER A 345 6.46 -19.46 -26.25
CA SER A 345 6.22 -18.39 -25.28
C SER A 345 7.24 -17.26 -25.38
N ASP A 346 8.48 -17.62 -25.70
CA ASP A 346 9.63 -16.69 -25.75
C ASP A 346 9.59 -15.78 -26.99
N ASN A 347 8.82 -16.15 -28.02
CA ASN A 347 8.68 -15.40 -29.27
C ASN A 347 7.46 -14.46 -29.28
N LEU A 348 6.62 -14.52 -28.25
CA LEU A 348 5.38 -13.76 -28.18
C LEU A 348 5.53 -12.56 -27.26
N THR A 349 5.11 -11.40 -27.74
CA THR A 349 4.85 -10.21 -26.91
C THR A 349 3.78 -10.50 -25.87
N PHE A 350 3.70 -9.65 -24.85
CA PHE A 350 2.67 -9.75 -23.80
C PHE A 350 1.25 -9.86 -24.38
N CYS A 351 0.89 -9.01 -25.34
CA CYS A 351 -0.46 -9.01 -25.90
C CYS A 351 -0.74 -10.17 -26.86
N GLU A 352 0.26 -10.67 -27.57
CA GLU A 352 0.11 -11.91 -28.34
C GLU A 352 -0.13 -13.10 -27.41
N GLN A 353 0.58 -13.18 -26.28
CA GLN A 353 0.30 -14.20 -25.26
C GLN A 353 -1.12 -14.09 -24.69
N VAL A 354 -1.57 -12.87 -24.36
CA VAL A 354 -2.96 -12.64 -23.87
C VAL A 354 -3.99 -13.07 -24.92
N SER A 355 -3.74 -12.78 -26.20
CA SER A 355 -4.60 -13.21 -27.31
C SER A 355 -4.72 -14.73 -27.37
N VAL A 356 -3.57 -15.43 -27.38
CA VAL A 356 -3.53 -16.91 -27.39
C VAL A 356 -4.20 -17.51 -26.15
N TYR A 357 -3.99 -16.96 -24.96
CA TYR A 357 -4.66 -17.46 -23.75
C TYR A 357 -6.17 -17.19 -23.75
N SER A 358 -6.65 -16.22 -24.53
CA SER A 358 -8.06 -15.83 -24.58
C SER A 358 -8.89 -16.69 -25.53
N SER A 359 -8.27 -17.27 -26.57
CA SER A 359 -8.92 -18.22 -27.48
C SER A 359 -9.08 -19.64 -26.91
N LEU A 360 -8.47 -19.92 -25.75
CA LEU A 360 -8.57 -21.21 -25.06
C LEU A 360 -9.84 -21.32 -24.21
N LYS A 361 -10.74 -22.26 -24.55
CA LYS A 361 -11.95 -22.57 -23.76
C LYS A 361 -11.69 -23.33 -22.46
N GLN A 362 -10.51 -23.92 -22.29
CA GLN A 362 -10.14 -24.65 -21.08
C GLN A 362 -8.62 -24.71 -20.95
N LEU A 363 -8.07 -23.91 -20.04
CA LEU A 363 -6.69 -24.06 -19.59
C LEU A 363 -6.67 -25.22 -18.58
N LYS A 364 -6.77 -26.47 -19.07
CA LYS A 364 -6.33 -27.62 -18.28
C LYS A 364 -4.81 -27.58 -18.29
N LYS A 365 -4.26 -27.27 -17.11
CA LYS A 365 -2.84 -27.30 -16.77
C LYS A 365 -2.29 -28.68 -17.14
N ILE A 366 -1.72 -28.83 -18.33
CA ILE A 366 -0.68 -29.82 -18.60
C ILE A 366 0.61 -29.00 -18.66
N LEU A 367 1.11 -28.68 -17.46
CA LEU A 367 2.46 -28.20 -17.27
C LEU A 367 3.29 -29.42 -16.92
N ILE A 368 4.29 -29.72 -17.75
CA ILE A 368 5.43 -30.56 -17.40
C ILE A 368 6.39 -29.71 -16.56
#